data_AF-A0A0F8Z7W7-F1
#
_entry.id   AF-A0A0F8Z7W7-F1
#
_cell.length_a   1.000
_cell.length_b   1.000
_cell.length_c   1.000
_cell.angle_alpha   90.00
_cell.angle_beta   90.00
_cell.angle_gamma   90.00
#
_symmetry.space_group_name_H-M   'P 1'
#
loop_
_entity.id
_entity.type
_entity.pdbx_description
1 polymer ?
#
loop_
_entity_poly.entity_id
_entity_poly.type
_entity_poly.pdbx_seq_one_letter_code
_entity_poly.pdbx_strand_id
1 'polypeptide(L)'
;MALDKKKLLRTRAKSMLQTLETETGNATRNRVSTTLAESYNTLLDDIVEVVPELQGALPNQIRSTTPFAKMGESDADHVDLKVFLNQAVDLLDAVCEQDRAG
;
A
#
# COMPACT_ATOMS: atom_id res chain seq x y z
N MET A 1 -6.19 -8.63 -25.59
CA MET A 1 -6.48 -8.80 -24.15
C MET A 1 -6.14 -7.49 -23.47
N ALA A 2 -7.14 -6.73 -23.02
CA ALA A 2 -6.87 -5.54 -22.22
C ALA A 2 -6.29 -5.99 -20.89
N LEU A 3 -5.14 -5.44 -20.51
CA LEU A 3 -4.51 -5.73 -19.23
C LEU A 3 -5.44 -5.19 -18.13
N ASP A 4 -5.92 -6.08 -17.28
CA ASP A 4 -6.86 -5.73 -16.21
C ASP A 4 -6.13 -4.90 -15.15
N LYS A 5 -6.35 -3.59 -15.19
CA LYS A 5 -5.65 -2.62 -14.33
C LYS A 5 -5.85 -2.94 -12.84
N LYS A 6 -7.01 -3.47 -12.45
CA LYS A 6 -7.29 -3.88 -11.05
C LYS A 6 -6.36 -5.03 -10.63
N LYS A 7 -6.17 -6.03 -11.50
CA LYS A 7 -5.24 -7.15 -11.27
C LYS A 7 -3.78 -6.71 -11.18
N LEU A 8 -3.37 -5.70 -11.96
CA LEU A 8 -2.03 -5.14 -11.86
C LEU A 8 -1.81 -4.43 -10.52
N LEU A 9 -2.76 -3.61 -10.09
CA LEU A 9 -2.66 -2.90 -8.80
C LEU A 9 -2.61 -3.88 -7.64
N ARG A 10 -3.43 -4.93 -7.67
CA ARG A 10 -3.36 -6.05 -6.72
C ARG A 10 -1.97 -6.69 -6.70
N THR A 11 -1.40 -6.96 -7.87
CA THR A 11 -0.08 -7.59 -7.98
C THR A 11 1.00 -6.68 -7.39
N ARG A 12 0.96 -5.38 -7.70
CA ARG A 12 1.87 -4.37 -7.14
C ARG A 12 1.76 -4.30 -5.61
N ALA A 13 0.55 -4.25 -5.07
CA ALA A 13 0.30 -4.24 -3.62
C ALA A 13 0.89 -5.48 -2.93
N LYS A 14 0.68 -6.67 -3.51
CA LYS A 14 1.24 -7.93 -3.00
C LYS A 14 2.76 -7.98 -3.08
N SER A 15 3.36 -7.48 -4.16
CA SER A 15 4.81 -7.38 -4.27
C SER A 15 5.41 -6.44 -3.22
N MET A 16 4.78 -5.28 -2.96
CA MET A 16 5.21 -4.37 -1.90
C MET A 16 5.15 -5.04 -0.52
N LEU A 17 4.08 -5.79 -0.24
CA LEU A 17 3.94 -6.55 1.00
C LEU A 17 5.07 -7.58 1.17
N GLN A 18 5.39 -8.34 0.13
CA GLN A 18 6.49 -9.33 0.15
C GLN A 18 7.86 -8.68 0.37
N THR A 19 8.11 -7.54 -0.27
CA THR A 19 9.33 -6.76 -0.04
C THR A 19 9.42 -6.32 1.41
N LEU A 20 8.32 -5.80 1.97
CA LEU A 20 8.26 -5.38 3.38
C LEU A 20 8.55 -6.56 4.33
N GLU A 21 8.00 -7.74 4.07
CA GLU A 21 8.26 -8.94 4.89
C GLU A 21 9.72 -9.41 4.81
N THR A 22 10.34 -9.28 3.62
CA THR A 22 11.74 -9.61 3.41
C THR A 22 12.67 -8.62 4.11
N GLU A 23 12.35 -7.33 4.07
CA GLU A 23 13.13 -6.28 4.73
C GLU A 23 12.95 -6.29 6.25
N THR A 24 11.76 -6.59 6.77
CA THR A 24 11.49 -6.65 8.22
C THR A 24 12.35 -7.70 8.92
N GLY A 25 12.71 -8.80 8.25
CA GLY A 25 13.63 -9.82 8.79
C GLY A 25 15.07 -9.33 8.99
N ASN A 26 15.48 -8.27 8.30
CA ASN A 26 16.81 -7.67 8.34
C ASN A 26 16.84 -6.25 8.91
N ALA A 27 15.68 -5.60 9.10
CA ALA A 27 15.58 -4.20 9.49
C ALA A 27 15.86 -4.02 10.99
N THR A 28 17.02 -3.42 11.28
CA THR A 28 17.40 -3.01 12.65
C THR A 28 16.60 -1.80 13.15
N ARG A 29 15.68 -1.24 12.33
CA ARG A 29 14.90 -0.03 12.60
C ARG A 29 13.42 -0.32 12.37
N ASN A 30 12.58 0.03 13.35
CA ASN A 30 11.13 -0.19 13.30
C ASN A 30 10.41 0.67 12.23
N ARG A 31 11.08 1.69 11.70
CA ARG A 31 10.49 2.73 10.84
C ARG A 31 10.62 2.45 9.35
N VAL A 32 9.57 2.80 8.61
CA VAL A 32 9.53 2.69 7.15
C VAL A 32 10.33 3.81 6.49
N SER A 33 11.00 3.52 5.37
CA SER A 33 11.71 4.53 4.58
C SER A 33 10.72 5.50 3.91
N THR A 34 11.10 6.77 3.77
CA THR A 34 10.25 7.77 3.09
C THR A 34 9.84 7.32 1.69
N THR A 35 10.75 6.69 0.94
CA THR A 35 10.49 6.18 -0.41
C THR A 35 9.42 5.08 -0.44
N LEU A 36 9.39 4.21 0.57
CA LEU A 36 8.38 3.16 0.66
C LEU A 36 7.00 3.73 1.05
N ALA A 37 6.98 4.73 1.92
CA ALA A 37 5.76 5.46 2.26
C ALA A 37 5.19 6.23 1.05
N GLU A 38 6.03 6.91 0.27
CA GLU A 38 5.63 7.57 -0.97
C GLU A 38 5.07 6.56 -1.98
N SER A 39 5.77 5.43 -2.17
CA SER A 39 5.32 4.36 -3.07
C SER A 39 3.96 3.78 -2.66
N TYR A 40 3.70 3.69 -1.36
CA TYR A 40 2.42 3.26 -0.81
C TYR A 40 1.32 4.29 -1.07
N ASN A 41 1.60 5.58 -0.85
CA ASN A 41 0.63 6.64 -1.13
C ASN A 41 0.27 6.71 -2.62
N THR A 42 1.25 6.58 -3.52
CA THR A 42 1.00 6.50 -4.97
C THR A 42 0.14 5.29 -5.32
N LEU A 43 0.36 4.14 -4.68
CA LEU A 43 -0.48 2.96 -4.90
C LEU A 43 -1.94 3.24 -4.51
N LEU A 44 -2.18 3.93 -3.40
CA LEU A 44 -3.55 4.32 -3.01
C LEU A 44 -4.19 5.25 -4.04
N ASP A 45 -3.44 6.25 -4.53
CA ASP A 45 -3.92 7.18 -5.55
C ASP A 45 -4.29 6.44 -6.84
N ASP A 46 -3.44 5.51 -7.29
CA ASP A 46 -3.70 4.67 -8.46
C ASP A 46 -4.95 3.77 -8.26
N ILE A 47 -5.17 3.27 -7.04
CA ILE A 47 -6.37 2.48 -6.71
C ILE A 47 -7.62 3.35 -6.80
N VAL A 48 -7.60 4.57 -6.26
CA VAL A 48 -8.74 5.49 -6.35
C VAL A 48 -9.02 5.88 -7.81
N GLU A 49 -7.99 6.07 -8.63
CA GLU A 49 -8.17 6.38 -10.05
C GLU A 49 -8.87 5.24 -10.81
N VAL A 50 -8.51 3.98 -10.51
CA VAL A 50 -9.06 2.80 -11.21
C VAL A 50 -10.37 2.31 -10.59
N VAL A 51 -10.53 2.48 -9.27
CA VAL A 51 -11.65 1.97 -8.46
C VAL A 51 -12.09 3.06 -7.47
N PRO A 52 -12.76 4.13 -7.94
CA PRO A 52 -13.09 5.29 -7.11
C PRO A 52 -14.04 4.98 -5.96
N GLU A 53 -14.84 3.91 -6.07
CA GLU A 53 -15.70 3.41 -5.00
C GLU A 53 -14.94 3.00 -3.72
N LEU A 54 -13.65 2.69 -3.82
CA LEU A 54 -12.81 2.33 -2.68
C LEU A 54 -12.27 3.55 -1.92
N GLN A 55 -12.40 4.78 -2.43
CA GLN A 55 -11.80 5.98 -1.82
C GLN A 55 -12.13 6.14 -0.33
N GLY A 56 -13.36 5.83 0.09
CA GLY A 56 -13.78 5.92 1.49
C GLY A 56 -13.42 4.70 2.36
N ALA A 57 -12.98 3.60 1.75
CA ALA A 57 -12.63 2.36 2.43
C ALA A 57 -11.11 2.12 2.50
N LEU A 58 -10.33 2.82 1.67
CA LEU A 58 -8.87 2.69 1.65
C LEU A 58 -8.24 3.16 2.96
N PRO A 59 -7.10 2.56 3.36
CA PRO A 59 -6.35 3.02 4.52
C PRO A 59 -5.77 4.42 4.30
N ASN A 60 -5.43 5.08 5.40
CA ASN A 60 -4.89 6.43 5.35
C ASN A 60 -3.49 6.47 4.71
N GLN A 61 -3.23 7.52 3.92
CA GLN A 61 -1.90 7.83 3.44
C GLN A 61 -0.93 8.07 4.60
N ILE A 62 0.30 7.59 4.43
CA ILE A 62 1.39 7.81 5.37
C ILE A 62 1.92 9.24 5.17
N ARG A 63 1.74 10.09 6.18
CA ARG A 63 2.27 11.46 6.17
C ARG A 63 3.53 11.53 7.02
N SER A 64 4.63 12.03 6.46
CA SER A 64 5.79 12.44 7.25
C SER A 64 5.45 13.81 7.87
N THR A 65 4.97 13.83 9.12
CA THR A 65 4.37 15.01 9.74
C THR A 65 5.27 15.75 10.71
N THR A 66 6.48 15.26 10.99
CA THR A 66 7.34 15.93 11.96
C THR A 66 8.35 16.88 11.30
N PRO A 67 8.47 18.15 11.76
CA PRO A 67 9.56 19.05 11.34
C PRO A 67 10.95 18.57 11.81
N PHE A 68 10.99 17.50 12.60
CA PHE A 68 12.18 16.76 13.04
C PHE A 68 12.24 15.34 12.47
N ALA A 69 11.48 15.03 11.40
CA ALA A 69 11.61 13.78 10.68
C ALA A 69 13.08 13.61 10.31
N LYS A 70 13.77 12.66 10.95
CA LYS A 70 15.16 12.34 10.62
C LYS A 70 15.18 12.04 9.13
N MET A 71 16.06 12.70 8.38
CA MET A 71 16.22 12.51 6.93
C MET A 71 16.17 11.00 6.59
N GLY A 72 15.12 10.58 5.88
CA GLY A 72 14.95 9.22 5.36
C GLY A 72 14.01 8.28 6.11
N GLU A 73 13.44 8.67 7.26
CA GLU A 73 12.50 7.83 8.03
C GLU A 73 11.10 8.45 8.09
N SER A 74 10.08 7.66 7.79
CA SER A 74 8.67 8.01 7.96
C SER A 74 8.24 7.91 9.42
N ASP A 75 7.13 8.58 9.78
CA ASP A 75 6.47 8.43 11.08
C ASP A 75 5.72 7.08 11.22
N ALA A 76 5.58 6.30 10.14
CA ALA A 76 4.97 4.98 10.14
C ALA A 76 5.98 3.86 10.43
N ASP A 77 5.57 2.92 11.29
CA ASP A 77 6.33 1.70 11.54
C ASP A 77 6.01 0.62 10.49
N HIS A 78 6.93 -0.34 10.30
CA HIS A 78 6.77 -1.44 9.33
C HIS A 78 5.49 -2.24 9.60
N VAL A 79 5.11 -2.39 10.86
CA VAL A 79 3.87 -3.08 11.25
C VAL A 79 2.65 -2.33 10.73
N ASP A 80 2.61 -1.01 10.86
CA ASP A 80 1.48 -0.20 10.40
C ASP A 80 1.35 -0.26 8.88
N LEU A 81 2.46 -0.10 8.16
CA LEU A 81 2.46 -0.22 6.70
C LEU A 81 2.04 -1.63 6.26
N LYS A 82 2.44 -2.68 6.98
CA LYS A 82 2.00 -4.06 6.70
C LYS A 82 0.48 -4.19 6.83
N VAL A 83 -0.08 -3.67 7.92
CA VAL A 83 -1.53 -3.69 8.17
C VAL A 83 -2.27 -2.94 7.06
N PHE A 84 -1.80 -1.75 6.69
CA PHE A 84 -2.41 -0.95 5.65
C PHE A 84 -2.32 -1.59 4.25
N LEU A 85 -1.19 -2.21 3.91
CA LEU A 85 -1.04 -2.94 2.66
C LEU A 85 -1.97 -4.16 2.60
N ASN A 86 -2.10 -4.92 3.69
CA ASN A 86 -3.04 -6.03 3.76
C ASN A 86 -4.48 -5.57 3.55
N GLN A 87 -4.91 -4.49 4.22
CA GLN A 87 -6.24 -3.91 4.02
C GLN A 87 -6.48 -3.49 2.56
N ALA A 88 -5.51 -2.84 1.92
CA ALA A 88 -5.61 -2.45 0.52
C ALA A 88 -5.72 -3.67 -0.42
N VAL A 89 -4.98 -4.75 -0.13
CA VAL A 89 -5.04 -6.01 -0.89
C VAL A 89 -6.40 -6.68 -0.74
N ASP A 90 -6.94 -6.77 0.48
CA ASP A 90 -8.23 -7.41 0.73
C ASP A 90 -9.39 -6.67 0.04
N LEU A 91 -9.34 -5.33 0.03
CA LEU A 91 -10.31 -4.51 -0.69
C LEU A 91 -10.23 -4.70 -2.21
N LEU A 92 -9.01 -4.76 -2.76
CA LEU A 92 -8.80 -5.05 -4.19
C LEU A 92 -9.25 -6.46 -4.55
N ASP A 93 -9.07 -7.44 -3.67
CA ASP A 93 -9.52 -8.81 -3.86
C ASP A 93 -11.05 -8.88 -3.92
N ALA A 94 -11.74 -8.22 -3.00
CA ALA A 94 -13.19 -8.14 -2.98
C ALA A 94 -13.76 -7.55 -4.28
N VAL A 95 -13.19 -6.45 -4.77
CA VAL A 95 -13.65 -5.80 -6.02
C VAL A 95 -13.28 -6.63 -7.26
N CYS A 96 -12.12 -7.28 -7.27
CA CYS A 96 -11.73 -8.18 -8.37
C CYS A 96 -12.60 -9.44 -8.46
N GLU A 97 -13.14 -9.93 -7.33
CA GLU A 97 -14.02 -11.11 -7.31
C GLU A 97 -15.44 -10.78 -7.75
N GLN A 98 -15.95 -9.58 -7.42
CA GLN A 98 -17.26 -9.12 -7.89
C GLN A 98 -17.34 -9.05 -9.43
N ASP A 99 -16.25 -8.68 -10.10
CA ASP A 99 -16.14 -8.62 -11.57
C ASP A 99 -16.25 -10.01 -12.24
N ARG A 100 -16.05 -11.11 -11.49
CA ARG A 100 -16.17 -12.49 -12.00
C ARG A 100 -17.54 -13.13 -11.77
N ALA A 101 -18.35 -12.56 -10.86
CA ALA A 101 -19.66 -13.09 -10.51
C ALA A 101 -20.81 -12.38 -11.26
N GLY A 102 -20.51 -11.29 -11.96
CA GLY A 102 -21.44 -10.51 -12.79
C GLY A 102 -21.43 -10.89 -14.26
#